data_AF-A0A956RV68-F1
#
_entry.id   AF-A0A956RV68-F1
#
_cell.length_a   1.000
_cell.length_b   1.000
_cell.length_c   1.000
_cell.angle_alpha   90.00
_cell.angle_beta   90.00
_cell.angle_gamma   90.00
#
_symmetry.space_group_name_H-M   'P 1'
#
loop_
_entity.id
_entity.type
_entity.pdbx_description
1 polymer ?
#
loop_
_entity_poly.entity_id
_entity_poly.type
_entity_poly.pdbx_seq_one_letter_code
_entity_poly.pdbx_strand_id
1 'polypeptide(L)'
;MKFNSIFMHGRRDPVGFLKTLLLLPKFIRLTFRLLLDKRVPLFPKIILIITLIYVVSPMDFIPEILLPIIGYSDDLLFLIFATKYFFKSTPESVMNEHVAAIEGRKSTA
;
A
#
# COMPACT_ATOMS: atom_id res chain seq x y z
N MET A 1 -25.64 -10.57 -35.80
CA MET A 1 -25.71 -10.55 -34.32
C MET A 1 -24.76 -11.63 -33.79
N LYS A 2 -23.59 -11.25 -33.24
CA LYS A 2 -22.62 -12.18 -32.62
C LYS A 2 -22.44 -11.81 -31.14
N PHE A 3 -23.12 -12.59 -30.29
CA PHE A 3 -23.01 -12.59 -28.84
C PHE A 3 -21.87 -13.56 -28.46
N ASN A 4 -20.61 -13.13 -28.46
CA ASN A 4 -19.51 -13.85 -27.79
C ASN A 4 -18.18 -13.11 -27.91
N SER A 5 -17.67 -12.55 -26.79
CA SER A 5 -16.22 -12.42 -26.48
C SER A 5 -15.85 -11.45 -25.33
N ILE A 6 -16.75 -11.12 -24.39
CA ILE A 6 -16.39 -10.25 -23.24
C ILE A 6 -16.53 -10.98 -21.90
N PHE A 7 -16.05 -12.22 -21.86
CA PHE A 7 -15.56 -12.84 -20.62
C PHE A 7 -14.05 -12.97 -20.76
N MET A 8 -13.35 -11.83 -20.59
CA MET A 8 -11.89 -11.76 -20.64
C MET A 8 -11.29 -12.48 -19.42
N HIS A 9 -10.92 -13.74 -19.66
CA HIS A 9 -9.66 -14.37 -19.31
C HIS A 9 -8.94 -13.82 -18.06
N GLY A 10 -9.16 -14.49 -16.93
CA GLY A 10 -8.21 -14.57 -15.82
C GLY A 10 -6.94 -15.33 -16.23
N ARG A 11 -6.14 -14.74 -17.12
CA ARG A 11 -4.75 -15.16 -17.28
C ARG A 11 -4.00 -14.64 -16.07
N ARG A 12 -3.73 -15.54 -15.11
CA ARG A 12 -2.61 -15.36 -14.18
C ARG A 12 -1.37 -15.23 -15.06
N ASP A 13 -0.93 -14.00 -15.32
CA ASP A 13 0.32 -13.74 -16.02
C ASP A 13 1.45 -13.86 -14.98
N PRO A 14 2.15 -15.01 -14.90
CA PRO A 14 3.20 -15.20 -13.90
C PRO A 14 4.24 -14.08 -14.00
N VAL A 15 4.51 -13.59 -15.21
CA VAL A 15 5.45 -12.50 -15.44
C VAL A 15 5.02 -11.17 -14.79
N GLY A 16 3.73 -10.85 -14.71
CA GLY A 16 3.26 -9.67 -13.99
C GLY A 16 3.36 -9.82 -12.48
N PHE A 17 3.04 -11.00 -11.94
CA PHE A 17 3.26 -11.28 -10.52
C PHE A 17 4.75 -11.19 -10.15
N LEU A 18 5.65 -11.76 -10.96
CA LEU A 18 7.10 -11.63 -10.76
C LEU A 18 7.56 -10.16 -10.81
N LYS A 19 7.03 -9.37 -11.74
CA LYS A 19 7.31 -7.93 -11.80
C LYS A 19 6.83 -7.21 -10.54
N THR A 20 5.63 -7.50 -10.05
CA THR A 20 5.11 -6.95 -8.78
C THR A 20 6.02 -7.33 -7.61
N LEU A 21 6.47 -8.59 -7.56
CA LEU A 21 7.41 -9.06 -6.55
C LEU A 21 8.77 -8.34 -6.63
N LEU A 22 9.26 -8.06 -7.83
CA LEU A 22 10.45 -7.26 -8.09
C LEU A 22 10.27 -5.77 -7.74
N LEU A 23 9.04 -5.27 -7.79
CA LEU A 23 8.70 -3.88 -7.44
C LEU A 23 8.47 -3.70 -5.93
N LEU A 24 8.06 -4.74 -5.19
CA LEU A 24 7.87 -4.70 -3.74
C LEU A 24 9.01 -4.01 -2.97
N PRO A 25 10.29 -4.36 -3.16
CA PRO A 25 11.37 -3.70 -2.43
C PRO A 25 11.49 -2.21 -2.76
N LYS A 26 11.13 -1.78 -3.97
CA LYS A 26 11.07 -0.35 -4.34
C LYS A 26 9.90 0.34 -3.63
N PHE A 27 8.73 -0.29 -3.60
CA PHE A 27 7.56 0.24 -2.87
C PHE A 27 7.84 0.37 -1.38
N ILE A 28 8.43 -0.64 -0.74
CA ILE A 28 8.79 -0.58 0.69
C ILE A 28 9.77 0.57 0.94
N ARG A 29 10.79 0.71 0.10
CA ARG A 29 11.77 1.81 0.21
C ARG A 29 11.12 3.19 0.02
N LEU A 30 10.19 3.32 -0.92
CA LEU A 30 9.43 4.55 -1.16
C LEU A 30 8.59 4.91 0.06
N THR A 31 7.76 3.98 0.53
CA THR A 31 6.92 4.16 1.71
C THR A 31 7.76 4.55 2.92
N PHE A 32 8.90 3.91 3.14
CA PHE A 32 9.78 4.22 4.26
C PHE A 32 10.37 5.64 4.18
N ARG A 33 10.78 6.09 2.97
CA ARG A 33 11.24 7.47 2.77
C ARG A 33 10.13 8.49 3.00
N LEU A 34 8.91 8.23 2.52
CA LEU A 34 7.75 9.09 2.74
C LEU A 34 7.33 9.14 4.21
N LEU A 35 7.44 8.03 4.93
CA LEU A 35 7.19 7.98 6.38
C LEU A 35 8.17 8.88 7.15
N LEU A 36 9.44 8.95 6.72
CA LEU A 36 10.45 9.81 7.34
C LEU A 36 10.37 11.29 6.91
N ASP A 37 9.74 11.60 5.78
CA ASP A 37 9.65 12.95 5.26
C ASP A 37 8.67 13.83 6.06
N LYS A 38 9.16 14.91 6.67
CA LYS A 38 8.36 15.84 7.50
C LYS A 38 7.22 16.52 6.74
N ARG A 39 7.28 16.59 5.41
CA ARG A 39 6.24 17.20 4.56
C ARG A 39 4.99 16.33 4.45
N VAL A 40 5.08 15.04 4.77
CA VAL A 40 3.93 14.14 4.81
C VAL A 40 3.18 14.35 6.14
N PRO A 41 1.85 14.54 6.11
CA PRO A 41 1.07 14.78 7.32
C PRO A 41 1.24 13.64 8.35
N LEU A 42 1.34 13.98 9.64
CA LEU A 42 1.58 12.98 10.69
C LEU A 42 0.40 12.01 10.87
N PHE A 43 -0.83 12.49 10.72
CA PHE A 43 -2.04 11.68 10.89
C PHE A 43 -2.08 10.43 9.99
N PRO A 44 -1.93 10.52 8.65
CA PRO A 44 -1.88 9.35 7.78
C PRO A 44 -0.66 8.43 8.06
N LYS A 45 0.47 8.96 8.54
CA LYS A 45 1.61 8.11 8.96
C LYS A 45 1.24 7.23 10.14
N ILE A 46 0.62 7.82 11.16
CA ILE A 46 0.21 7.12 12.38
C ILE A 46 -0.78 6.01 12.02
N ILE A 47 -1.78 6.31 11.17
CA ILE A 47 -2.74 5.32 10.68
C ILE A 47 -2.00 4.16 9.99
N LEU A 48 -1.09 4.45 9.06
CA LEU A 48 -0.35 3.41 8.34
C LEU A 48 0.50 2.55 9.29
N ILE A 49 1.17 3.16 10.25
CA ILE A 49 2.01 2.46 11.24
C ILE A 49 1.15 1.56 12.14
N ILE A 50 0.04 2.08 12.67
CA ILE A 50 -0.89 1.30 13.51
C ILE A 50 -1.44 0.11 12.73
N THR A 51 -1.87 0.32 11.48
CA THR A 51 -2.37 -0.76 10.63
C THR A 51 -1.27 -1.79 10.32
N LEU A 52 -0.03 -1.36 10.11
CA LEU A 52 1.09 -2.28 9.88
C LEU A 52 1.44 -3.09 11.13
N ILE A 53 1.46 -2.45 12.31
CA ILE A 53 1.64 -3.13 13.60
C ILE A 53 0.51 -4.15 13.79
N TYR A 54 -0.73 -3.77 13.48
CA TYR A 54 -1.87 -4.67 13.60
C TYR A 54 -1.76 -5.89 12.67
N VAL A 55 -1.31 -5.72 11.42
CA VAL A 55 -1.14 -6.83 10.46
C VAL A 55 0.07 -7.73 10.80
N VAL A 56 1.16 -7.14 11.30
CA VAL A 56 2.42 -7.86 11.60
C VAL A 56 2.40 -8.47 13.00
N SER A 57 1.64 -7.92 13.95
CA SER A 57 1.52 -8.44 15.31
C SER A 57 0.52 -9.59 15.34
N PRO A 58 0.95 -10.85 15.52
CA PRO A 58 0.05 -11.98 15.60
C PRO A 58 -0.66 -12.08 16.97
N MET A 59 -0.70 -11.01 17.76
CA MET A 59 -1.25 -10.97 19.12
C MET A 59 -1.96 -9.65 19.43
N ASP A 60 -3.29 -9.71 19.40
CA ASP A 60 -4.27 -9.09 20.31
C ASP A 60 -3.86 -7.83 21.09
N PHE A 61 -3.89 -6.66 20.43
CA PHE A 61 -3.98 -5.36 21.13
C PHE A 61 -5.42 -4.90 21.36
N ILE A 62 -6.41 -5.62 20.83
CA ILE A 62 -7.84 -5.38 21.07
C ILE A 62 -8.31 -6.57 21.91
N PRO A 63 -8.70 -6.37 23.18
CA PRO A 63 -9.33 -7.42 23.97
C PRO A 63 -10.49 -8.01 23.15
N GLU A 64 -10.56 -9.34 23.06
CA GLU A 64 -11.57 -10.12 22.30
C GLU A 64 -13.04 -9.67 22.55
N ILE A 65 -13.26 -8.86 23.58
CA ILE A 65 -14.53 -8.24 24.00
C ILE A 65 -15.05 -7.19 23.01
N LEU A 66 -14.22 -6.54 22.18
CA LEU A 66 -14.64 -5.39 21.36
C LEU A 66 -15.21 -5.74 19.96
N LEU A 67 -14.89 -6.91 19.40
CA LEU A 67 -15.30 -7.29 18.03
C LEU A 67 -15.73 -8.77 17.89
N PRO A 68 -16.73 -9.27 18.64
CA PRO A 68 -17.21 -10.64 18.50
C PRO A 68 -17.91 -10.97 17.16
N ILE A 69 -18.03 -10.02 16.21
CA ILE A 69 -18.91 -10.13 15.03
C ILE A 69 -18.17 -9.98 13.68
N ILE A 70 -16.92 -9.51 13.64
CA ILE A 70 -16.25 -9.19 12.36
C ILE A 70 -14.90 -9.93 12.27
N GLY A 71 -14.95 -11.21 11.90
CA GLY A 71 -13.76 -12.06 11.84
C GLY A 71 -13.11 -12.08 10.46
N TYR A 72 -11.83 -11.74 10.40
CA TYR A 72 -10.83 -12.11 9.38
C TYR A 72 -10.79 -11.37 8.03
N SER A 73 -11.89 -10.82 7.51
CA SER A 73 -11.86 -10.11 6.21
C SER A 73 -11.39 -8.65 6.32
N ASP A 74 -11.48 -8.07 7.52
CA ASP A 74 -11.32 -6.64 7.72
C ASP A 74 -9.86 -6.17 7.78
N ASP A 75 -8.91 -7.03 8.14
CA ASP A 75 -7.50 -6.64 8.31
C ASP A 75 -6.85 -6.23 6.98
N LEU A 76 -7.17 -6.99 5.91
CA LEU A 76 -6.69 -6.69 4.57
C LEU A 76 -7.38 -5.45 4.00
N LEU A 77 -8.68 -5.28 4.27
CA LEU A 77 -9.42 -4.10 3.86
C LEU A 77 -8.89 -2.84 4.56
N PHE A 78 -8.60 -2.92 5.86
CA PHE A 78 -7.97 -1.86 6.63
C PHE A 78 -6.58 -1.53 6.11
N LEU A 79 -5.76 -2.54 5.81
CA LEU A 79 -4.43 -2.33 5.24
C LEU A 79 -4.50 -1.62 3.89
N ILE A 80 -5.38 -2.06 2.99
CA ILE A 80 -5.60 -1.42 1.69
C ILE A 80 -6.10 0.02 1.88
N PHE A 81 -7.06 0.23 2.79
CA PHE A 81 -7.62 1.55 3.05
C PHE A 81 -6.58 2.51 3.64
N ALA A 82 -5.86 2.10 4.69
CA ALA A 82 -4.82 2.88 5.33
C ALA A 82 -3.70 3.25 4.35
N THR A 83 -3.26 2.29 3.54
CA THR A 83 -2.27 2.50 2.48
C THR A 83 -2.77 3.52 1.46
N LYS A 84 -3.99 3.33 0.95
CA LYS A 84 -4.62 4.26 -0.02
C LYS A 84 -4.78 5.66 0.56
N TYR A 85 -5.20 5.77 1.82
CA TYR A 85 -5.36 7.03 2.53
C TYR A 85 -4.01 7.73 2.72
N PHE A 86 -2.96 6.98 3.07
CA PHE A 86 -1.60 7.50 3.19
C PHE A 86 -1.08 8.10 1.87
N PHE A 87 -1.17 7.34 0.77
CA PHE A 87 -0.74 7.82 -0.54
C PHE A 87 -1.56 9.02 -1.02
N LYS A 88 -2.89 9.01 -0.80
CA LYS A 88 -3.77 10.14 -1.17
C LYS A 88 -3.51 11.40 -0.35
N SER A 89 -3.12 11.25 0.92
CA SER A 89 -2.84 12.37 1.82
C SER A 89 -1.41 12.90 1.70
N THR A 90 -0.55 12.18 0.98
CA THR A 90 0.82 12.62 0.69
C THR A 90 0.80 13.64 -0.44
N PRO A 91 1.44 14.81 -0.30
CA PRO A 91 1.54 15.79 -1.37
C PRO A 91 2.18 15.18 -2.62
N GLU A 92 1.57 15.41 -3.80
CA GLU A 92 2.02 14.83 -5.06
C GLU A 92 3.46 15.23 -5.43
N SER A 93 3.85 16.47 -5.07
CA SER A 93 5.22 16.95 -5.25
C SER A 93 6.26 16.11 -4.50
N VAL A 94 5.97 15.71 -3.26
CA VAL A 94 6.82 14.86 -2.42
C VAL A 94 6.84 13.43 -2.96
N MET A 95 5.69 12.91 -3.39
CA MET A 95 5.59 11.58 -4.00
C MET A 95 6.51 11.46 -5.22
N ASN A 96 6.40 12.41 -6.15
CA ASN A 96 7.14 12.41 -7.40
C ASN A 96 8.66 12.59 -7.17
N GLU A 97 9.05 13.40 -6.20
CA GLU A 97 10.44 13.58 -5.78
C GLU A 97 11.07 12.24 -5.31
N HIS A 98 10.39 11.52 -4.41
CA HIS A 98 10.89 10.25 -3.89
C HIS A 98 10.84 9.11 -4.91
N VAL A 99 9.83 9.08 -5.79
CA VAL A 99 9.75 8.13 -6.91
C VAL A 99 10.93 8.36 -7.87
N ALA A 100 11.17 9.60 -8.29
CA ALA A 100 12.30 9.93 -9.16
C ALA A 100 13.66 9.56 -8.52
N ALA A 101 13.81 9.82 -7.22
CA ALA A 101 15.00 9.46 -6.46
C ALA A 101 15.22 7.93 -6.33
N ILE A 102 14.17 7.11 -6.41
CA ILE A 102 14.26 5.64 -6.37
C ILE A 102 14.48 5.04 -7.76
N GLU A 103 13.90 5.65 -8.80
CA GLU A 103 14.11 5.24 -10.19
C GLU A 103 15.49 5.59 -10.73
N GLY A 104 16.28 6.38 -9.99
CA GLY A 104 17.61 6.80 -10.45
C GLY A 104 17.54 7.77 -11.63
N ARG A 105 16.35 8.32 -11.91
CA ARG A 105 16.20 9.50 -12.77
C ARG A 105 16.79 10.67 -11.98
N LYS A 106 18.10 10.85 -12.10
CA LYS A 106 18.71 12.16 -11.85
C LYS A 106 17.84 13.15 -12.62
N SER A 107 17.24 14.09 -11.92
CA SER A 107 16.78 15.31 -12.58
C SER A 107 18.02 15.85 -13.29
N THR A 108 18.08 15.64 -14.60
CA THR A 108 18.92 16.44 -15.48
C THR A 108 18.46 17.87 -15.30
N ALA A 109 19.17 18.57 -14.42
CA ALA A 109 19.21 20.02 -14.30
C ALA A 109 20.66 20.37 -13.98
#